data_AF-M2QBM2-F1
#
_entry.id   AF-M2QBM2-F1
#
_cell.length_a   1.000
_cell.length_b   1.000
_cell.length_c   1.000
_cell.angle_alpha   90.00
_cell.angle_beta   90.00
_cell.angle_gamma   90.00
#
_symmetry.space_group_name_H-M   'P 1'
#
loop_
_entity.id
_entity.type
_entity.pdbx_description
1 polymer ?
#
loop_
_entity_poly.entity_id
_entity_poly.type
_entity_poly.pdbx_seq_one_letter_code
_entity_poly.pdbx_strand_id
1 'polypeptide(L)'
;VKYYFVDFGISAHFPLVNTQIKAMEVLERDREVPELSHKARNDPFKVDVFMIGNVLLHDFHDVPHYHCYDSWRTFSNVDFLQPLIKQMMQPSPEERPSAEGALTARQETRRNLRFTQRQWGLRRRWDVWFEKLAIDYACSFSFDDILCWPCRSCHG
;
A
#
# COMPACT_ATOMS: atom_id res chain seq x y z
N VAL A 1 2.38 15.89 1.43
CA VAL A 1 2.15 15.26 0.09
C VAL A 1 0.67 14.89 -0.09
N LYS A 2 0.07 15.01 -1.29
CA LYS A 2 -1.31 14.60 -1.62
C LYS A 2 -1.29 13.48 -2.68
N TYR A 3 -2.04 12.40 -2.46
CA TYR A 3 -2.21 11.30 -3.42
C TYR A 3 -3.59 11.36 -4.05
N TYR A 4 -3.67 11.00 -5.33
CA TYR A 4 -4.89 11.01 -6.11
C TYR A 4 -5.06 9.65 -6.79
N PHE A 5 -6.28 9.09 -6.74
CA PHE A 5 -6.65 7.98 -7.60
C PHE A 5 -6.86 8.51 -9.02
N VAL A 6 -6.24 7.85 -9.99
CA VAL A 6 -6.29 8.21 -11.41
C VAL A 6 -6.64 6.96 -12.23
N ASP A 7 -6.99 7.15 -13.50
CA ASP A 7 -7.40 6.06 -14.42
C ASP A 7 -8.64 5.27 -13.96
N PHE A 8 -9.80 5.92 -13.97
CA PHE A 8 -11.10 5.29 -13.72
C PHE A 8 -11.64 4.51 -14.94
N GLY A 9 -10.81 4.20 -15.94
CA GLY A 9 -11.23 3.56 -17.19
C GLY A 9 -11.83 2.16 -17.01
N ILE A 10 -11.59 1.53 -15.86
CA ILE A 10 -12.11 0.21 -15.47
C ILE A 10 -13.00 0.24 -14.22
N SER A 11 -13.36 1.43 -13.74
CA SER A 11 -14.18 1.57 -12.53
C SER A 11 -15.67 1.36 -12.82
N ALA A 12 -16.39 0.82 -11.84
CA ALA A 12 -17.83 0.66 -11.90
C ALA A 12 -18.52 1.58 -10.90
N HIS A 13 -19.64 2.18 -11.30
CA HIS A 13 -20.48 2.98 -10.41
C HIS A 13 -21.69 2.16 -9.95
N PHE A 14 -21.81 1.96 -8.63
CA PHE A 14 -22.91 1.22 -8.02
C PHE A 14 -23.94 2.18 -7.40
N PRO A 15 -25.14 2.35 -8.00
CA PRO A 15 -26.18 3.17 -7.40
C PRO A 15 -26.80 2.50 -6.17
N LEU A 16 -27.01 3.27 -5.10
CA LEU A 16 -27.54 2.84 -3.78
C LEU A 16 -28.89 2.07 -3.84
N VAL A 17 -29.63 2.16 -4.94
CA VAL A 17 -31.01 1.65 -5.07
C VAL A 17 -31.07 0.15 -5.41
N ASN A 18 -29.98 -0.47 -5.90
CA ASN A 18 -29.95 -1.91 -6.20
C ASN A 18 -28.80 -2.58 -5.46
N THR A 19 -29.09 -3.08 -4.26
CA THR A 19 -28.20 -3.86 -3.38
C THR A 19 -27.77 -5.21 -3.94
N GLN A 20 -28.13 -5.55 -5.18
CA GLN A 20 -27.51 -6.67 -5.87
C GLN A 20 -26.22 -6.18 -6.51
N ILE A 21 -25.15 -6.21 -5.71
CA ILE A 21 -23.77 -6.26 -6.17
C ILE A 21 -23.63 -7.55 -6.98
N LYS A 22 -24.17 -7.53 -8.20
CA LYS A 22 -24.25 -8.66 -9.09
C LYS A 22 -22.90 -8.73 -9.77
N ALA A 23 -22.01 -9.51 -9.14
CA ALA A 23 -20.89 -10.20 -9.74
C ALA A 23 -20.35 -9.49 -10.99
N MET A 24 -19.52 -8.48 -10.77
CA MET A 24 -18.75 -7.93 -11.87
C MET A 24 -17.81 -9.03 -12.34
N GLU A 25 -17.85 -9.38 -13.63
CA GLU A 25 -16.69 -9.98 -14.30
C GLU A 25 -15.59 -8.92 -14.22
N VAL A 26 -14.79 -8.98 -13.16
CA VAL A 26 -13.62 -8.12 -13.01
C VAL A 26 -12.67 -8.52 -14.13
N LEU A 27 -12.45 -7.60 -15.08
CA LEU A 27 -11.42 -7.77 -16.10
C LEU A 27 -10.08 -7.90 -15.36
N GLU A 28 -9.48 -9.08 -15.45
CA GLU A 28 -8.21 -9.45 -14.83
C GLU A 28 -7.11 -8.42 -15.19
N ARG A 29 -6.85 -7.45 -14.30
CA ARG A 29 -5.63 -6.61 -14.36
C ARG A 29 -4.57 -7.14 -13.40
N ASP A 30 -4.98 -7.69 -12.25
CA ASP A 30 -4.09 -8.30 -11.24
C ASP A 30 -4.40 -9.79 -11.07
N ARG A 31 -3.45 -10.65 -11.44
CA ARG A 31 -3.58 -12.12 -11.36
C ARG A 31 -3.38 -12.68 -9.94
N GLU A 32 -2.93 -11.84 -9.01
CA GLU A 32 -2.65 -12.23 -7.62
C GLU A 32 -3.89 -12.19 -6.72
N VAL A 33 -4.99 -11.64 -7.22
CA VAL A 33 -6.28 -11.61 -6.53
C VAL A 33 -6.86 -13.04 -6.52
N PRO A 34 -6.89 -13.73 -5.38
CA PRO A 34 -7.26 -15.15 -5.33
C PRO A 34 -8.70 -15.40 -5.76
N GLU A 35 -9.58 -14.41 -5.58
CA GLU A 35 -10.99 -14.52 -5.91
C GLU A 35 -11.33 -14.35 -7.40
N LEU A 36 -10.37 -13.91 -8.22
CA LEU A 36 -10.57 -13.70 -9.66
C LEU A 36 -10.49 -15.00 -10.48
N SER A 37 -9.86 -16.06 -9.95
CA SER A 37 -9.69 -17.34 -10.67
C SER A 37 -10.94 -18.24 -10.65
N HIS A 38 -11.84 -18.00 -9.70
CA HIS A 38 -13.12 -18.70 -9.60
C HIS A 38 -14.23 -17.73 -9.98
N LYS A 39 -15.14 -18.13 -10.88
CA LYS A 39 -16.35 -17.38 -11.28
C LYS A 39 -17.36 -17.20 -10.13
N ALA A 40 -16.89 -16.76 -8.97
CA ALA A 40 -17.66 -16.51 -7.77
C ALA A 40 -18.08 -15.04 -7.72
N ARG A 41 -19.22 -14.78 -7.06
CA ARG A 41 -19.72 -13.44 -6.83
C ARG A 41 -18.86 -12.79 -5.75
N ASN A 42 -17.96 -11.88 -6.14
CA ASN A 42 -17.09 -11.16 -5.22
C ASN A 42 -17.61 -9.76 -4.94
N ASP A 43 -17.37 -9.27 -3.72
CA ASP A 43 -17.61 -7.88 -3.34
C ASP A 43 -16.51 -6.99 -3.96
N PRO A 44 -16.83 -6.12 -4.94
CA PRO A 44 -15.85 -5.30 -5.63
C PRO A 44 -15.10 -4.36 -4.69
N PHE A 45 -15.74 -3.91 -3.59
CA PHE A 45 -15.08 -3.04 -2.61
C PHE A 45 -13.98 -3.78 -1.84
N LYS A 46 -14.10 -5.09 -1.67
CA LYS A 46 -13.06 -5.93 -1.04
C LYS A 46 -11.90 -6.24 -1.98
N VAL A 47 -12.16 -6.24 -3.29
CA VAL A 47 -11.12 -6.36 -4.31
C VAL A 47 -10.24 -5.10 -4.29
N ASP A 48 -10.83 -3.90 -4.20
CA ASP A 48 -10.06 -2.65 -4.08
C ASP A 48 -9.18 -2.62 -2.82
N VAL A 49 -9.70 -3.09 -1.68
CA VAL A 49 -8.92 -3.21 -0.44
C VAL A 49 -7.73 -4.16 -0.63
N PHE A 50 -7.93 -5.28 -1.32
CA PHE A 50 -6.85 -6.22 -1.63
C PHE A 50 -5.81 -5.59 -2.56
N MET A 51 -6.24 -4.93 -3.64
CA MET A 51 -5.34 -4.24 -4.58
C MET A 51 -4.48 -3.19 -3.89
N ILE A 52 -5.08 -2.36 -3.02
CA ILE A 52 -4.30 -1.39 -2.21
C ILE A 52 -3.34 -2.12 -1.27
N GLY A 53 -3.77 -3.23 -0.65
CA GLY A 53 -2.91 -4.07 0.17
C GLY A 53 -1.70 -4.60 -0.60
N ASN A 54 -1.93 -5.03 -1.85
CA ASN A 54 -0.91 -5.54 -2.75
C ASN A 54 0.09 -4.44 -3.16
N VAL A 55 -0.40 -3.23 -3.47
CA VAL A 55 0.46 -2.05 -3.71
C VAL A 55 1.31 -1.74 -2.47
N LEU A 56 0.71 -1.76 -1.27
CA LEU A 56 1.47 -1.56 -0.03
C LEU A 56 2.51 -2.66 0.21
N LEU A 57 2.21 -3.89 -0.19
CA LEU A 57 3.17 -4.98 -0.15
C LEU A 57 4.29 -4.73 -1.14
N HIS A 58 4.03 -4.66 -2.45
CA HIS A 58 5.04 -4.64 -3.49
C HIS A 58 5.85 -3.34 -3.58
N ASP A 59 5.21 -2.18 -3.42
CA ASP A 59 5.89 -0.91 -3.61
C ASP A 59 6.66 -0.48 -2.36
N PHE A 60 6.18 -0.88 -1.17
CA PHE A 60 6.73 -0.41 0.10
C PHE A 60 7.40 -1.51 0.93
N HIS A 61 6.77 -2.67 1.07
CA HIS A 61 7.22 -3.68 2.03
C HIS A 61 8.16 -4.73 1.42
N ASP A 62 7.80 -5.36 0.30
CA ASP A 62 8.51 -6.46 -0.36
C ASP A 62 8.78 -6.07 -1.83
N VAL A 63 10.03 -5.90 -2.25
CA VAL A 63 10.30 -5.85 -3.72
C VAL A 63 10.54 -7.27 -4.21
N PRO A 64 9.81 -7.76 -5.22
CA PRO A 64 10.27 -8.89 -6.00
C PRO A 64 11.41 -8.41 -6.91
N HIS A 65 12.65 -8.80 -6.61
CA HIS A 65 13.65 -8.87 -7.66
C HIS A 65 13.84 -10.31 -8.09
N TYR A 66 13.74 -10.48 -9.41
CA TYR A 66 13.98 -11.67 -10.21
C TYR A 66 15.40 -12.30 -10.03
N HIS A 67 16.24 -11.84 -9.09
CA HIS A 67 17.56 -12.43 -8.83
C HIS A 67 17.89 -12.47 -7.34
N CYS A 68 18.29 -13.67 -6.91
CA CYS A 68 18.65 -14.09 -5.56
C CYS A 68 19.86 -13.35 -4.98
N TYR A 69 19.72 -12.77 -3.78
CA TYR A 69 20.29 -13.22 -2.49
C TYR A 69 20.18 -12.06 -1.49
N ASP A 70 19.46 -12.32 -0.40
CA ASP A 70 19.42 -11.58 0.87
C ASP A 70 18.80 -10.14 0.91
N SER A 71 17.90 -9.92 1.87
CA SER A 71 17.16 -8.68 2.20
C SER A 71 16.02 -8.20 1.28
N TRP A 72 14.87 -8.90 1.40
CA TRP A 72 13.60 -8.79 0.66
C TRP A 72 12.74 -7.51 0.87
N ARG A 73 13.24 -6.40 1.45
CA ARG A 73 12.38 -5.20 1.75
C ARG A 73 12.90 -3.89 1.16
N THR A 74 12.03 -3.15 0.43
CA THR A 74 12.34 -1.84 -0.17
C THR A 74 12.78 -0.83 0.88
N PHE A 75 11.95 -0.67 1.91
CA PHE A 75 12.16 0.30 2.96
C PHE A 75 12.39 -0.38 4.30
N SER A 76 13.35 0.12 5.08
CA SER A 76 13.70 -0.44 6.39
C SER A 76 12.81 0.06 7.53
N ASN A 77 12.00 1.09 7.30
CA ASN A 77 11.21 1.77 8.32
C ASN A 77 9.68 1.65 8.12
N VAL A 78 9.22 0.68 7.35
CA VAL A 78 7.78 0.46 7.05
C VAL A 78 7.22 -0.84 7.61
N ASP A 79 8.00 -1.55 8.44
CA ASP A 79 7.59 -2.83 9.05
C ASP A 79 6.28 -2.72 9.86
N PHE A 80 5.95 -1.53 10.35
CA PHE A 80 4.68 -1.27 11.04
C PHE A 80 3.45 -1.46 10.15
N LEU A 81 3.60 -1.40 8.82
CA LEU A 81 2.50 -1.64 7.87
C LEU A 81 2.17 -3.12 7.70
N GLN A 82 3.10 -4.03 8.03
CA GLN A 82 2.92 -5.46 7.87
C GLN A 82 1.60 -6.03 8.45
N PRO A 83 1.18 -5.71 9.70
CA PRO A 83 -0.10 -6.19 10.22
C PRO A 83 -1.31 -5.67 9.44
N LEU A 84 -1.26 -4.43 8.93
CA LEU A 84 -2.33 -3.86 8.10
C LEU A 84 -2.39 -4.56 6.74
N ILE A 85 -1.23 -4.75 6.08
CA ILE A 85 -1.12 -5.44 4.80
C ILE A 85 -1.72 -6.86 4.90
N LYS A 86 -1.35 -7.61 5.95
CA LYS A 86 -1.90 -8.95 6.20
C LYS A 86 -3.42 -8.97 6.33
N GLN A 87 -4.02 -7.95 6.95
CA GLN A 87 -5.47 -7.85 7.07
C GLN A 87 -6.12 -7.53 5.72
N MET A 88 -5.53 -6.60 4.96
CA MET A 88 -6.05 -6.18 3.65
C MET A 88 -5.92 -7.27 2.58
N MET A 89 -4.93 -8.16 2.70
CA MET A 89 -4.64 -9.23 1.76
C MET A 89 -5.15 -10.61 2.21
N GLN A 90 -6.12 -10.67 3.13
CA GLN A 90 -6.72 -11.97 3.51
C GLN A 90 -7.31 -12.68 2.28
N PRO A 91 -7.07 -13.99 2.08
CA PRO A 91 -7.58 -14.70 0.92
C PRO A 91 -9.11 -14.64 0.82
N SER A 92 -9.79 -14.80 1.96
CA SER A 92 -11.24 -14.68 2.04
C SER A 92 -11.69 -13.20 2.01
N PRO A 93 -12.58 -12.79 1.07
CA PRO A 93 -13.11 -11.43 1.04
C PRO A 93 -13.88 -11.02 2.30
N GLU A 94 -14.50 -11.99 2.98
CA GLU A 94 -15.27 -11.75 4.21
C GLU A 94 -14.37 -11.40 5.40
N GLU A 95 -13.16 -11.95 5.43
CA GLU A 95 -12.17 -11.73 6.49
C GLU A 95 -11.38 -10.43 6.28
N ARG A 96 -11.39 -9.88 5.07
CA ARG A 96 -10.77 -8.57 4.81
C ARG A 96 -11.55 -7.46 5.51
N PRO A 97 -10.89 -6.40 5.98
CA PRO A 97 -11.58 -5.22 6.46
C PRO A 97 -12.34 -4.51 5.33
N SER A 98 -13.31 -3.66 5.68
CA SER A 98 -13.83 -2.65 4.74
C SER A 98 -12.78 -1.54 4.54
N ALA A 99 -12.97 -0.66 3.55
CA ALA A 99 -12.10 0.50 3.37
C ALA A 99 -12.04 1.40 4.64
N GLU A 100 -13.17 1.58 5.32
CA GLU A 100 -13.25 2.29 6.59
C GLU A 100 -12.51 1.54 7.72
N GLY A 101 -12.67 0.22 7.78
CA GLY A 101 -11.94 -0.62 8.74
C GLY A 101 -10.43 -0.55 8.53
N ALA A 102 -9.97 -0.60 7.27
CA ALA A 102 -8.55 -0.48 6.92
C ALA A 102 -8.02 0.92 7.28
N LEU A 103 -8.80 1.98 7.05
CA LEU A 103 -8.44 3.34 7.46
C LEU A 103 -8.29 3.44 8.98
N THR A 104 -9.20 2.81 9.73
CA THR A 104 -9.16 2.77 11.19
C THR A 104 -7.91 2.04 11.70
N ALA A 105 -7.65 0.83 11.20
CA ALA A 105 -6.45 0.04 11.53
C ALA A 105 -5.15 0.80 11.20
N ARG A 106 -5.11 1.53 10.07
CA ARG A 106 -3.98 2.40 9.72
C ARG A 106 -3.79 3.54 10.72
N GLN A 107 -4.88 4.20 11.13
CA GLN A 107 -4.81 5.28 12.12
C GLN A 107 -4.32 4.77 13.47
N GLU A 108 -4.79 3.62 13.93
CA GLU A 108 -4.34 2.97 15.17
C GLU A 108 -2.86 2.62 15.12
N THR A 109 -2.42 2.00 14.02
CA THR A 109 -1.01 1.66 13.82
C THR A 109 -0.14 2.92 13.86
N ARG A 110 -0.59 4.01 13.21
CA ARG A 110 0.11 5.30 13.23
C ARG A 110 0.16 5.92 14.63
N ARG A 111 -0.88 5.76 15.45
CA ARG A 111 -0.91 6.24 16.84
C ARG A 111 0.14 5.54 17.73
N ASN A 112 0.47 4.29 17.40
CA ASN A 112 1.47 3.52 18.14
C ASN A 112 2.92 3.84 17.72
N LEU A 113 3.11 4.59 16.62
CA LEU A 113 4.45 5.04 16.21
C LEU A 113 4.96 6.17 17.11
N ARG A 114 6.25 6.11 17.44
CA ARG A 114 6.97 7.19 18.15
C ARG A 114 6.97 8.45 17.29
N PHE A 115 7.05 9.61 17.95
CA PHE A 115 7.10 10.92 17.27
C PHE A 115 8.19 10.95 16.18
N THR A 116 9.40 10.47 16.51
CA THR A 116 10.52 10.39 15.57
C THR A 116 10.21 9.52 14.35
N GLN A 117 9.60 8.34 14.56
CA GLN A 117 9.21 7.44 13.46
C GLN A 117 8.17 8.05 12.53
N ARG A 118 7.30 8.94 13.02
CA ARG A 118 6.30 9.63 12.19
C ARG A 118 6.90 10.74 11.33
N GLN A 119 8.07 11.25 11.71
CA GLN A 119 8.77 12.30 10.98
C GLN A 119 9.88 11.76 10.07
N TRP A 120 10.16 10.46 10.09
CA TRP A 120 11.15 9.88 9.20
C TRP A 120 10.64 9.78 7.77
N GLY A 121 11.46 10.23 6.82
CA GLY A 121 11.29 9.90 5.41
C GLY A 121 11.41 8.38 5.19
N LEU A 122 10.95 7.91 4.04
CA LEU A 122 11.13 6.50 3.66
C LEU A 122 12.63 6.20 3.52
N ARG A 123 13.13 5.21 4.26
CA ARG A 123 14.54 4.83 4.25
C ARG A 123 14.71 3.59 3.42
N ARG A 124 15.38 3.69 2.26
CA ARG A 124 15.66 2.46 1.52
C ARG A 124 16.67 1.64 2.30
N ARG A 125 16.48 0.33 2.26
CA ARG A 125 17.33 -0.59 3.01
C ARG A 125 18.80 -0.47 2.61
N TRP A 126 19.04 -0.31 1.31
CA TRP A 126 20.35 -0.22 0.67
C TRP A 126 21.03 1.15 0.75
N ASP A 127 20.33 2.19 1.21
CA ASP A 127 20.95 3.50 1.41
C ASP A 127 22.02 3.41 2.53
N VAL A 128 23.14 4.09 2.34
CA VAL A 128 24.23 4.15 3.32
C VAL A 128 23.84 5.02 4.53
N TRP A 129 24.45 4.77 5.69
CA TRP A 129 24.03 5.37 6.96
C TRP A 129 24.04 6.91 6.97
N PHE A 130 24.97 7.54 6.24
CA PHE A 130 25.04 9.01 6.14
C PHE A 130 23.94 9.60 5.25
N GLU A 131 23.49 8.88 4.21
CA GLU A 131 22.32 9.29 3.42
C GLU A 131 21.05 9.22 4.28
N LYS A 132 20.91 8.16 5.08
CA LYS A 132 19.81 8.04 6.05
C LYS A 132 19.79 9.21 7.03
N LEU A 133 20.94 9.59 7.59
CA LEU A 133 21.04 10.75 8.48
C LEU A 133 20.74 12.08 7.77
N ALA A 134 21.21 12.26 6.54
CA ALA A 134 20.92 13.45 5.75
C ALA A 134 19.41 13.58 5.47
N ILE A 135 18.74 12.47 5.13
CA ILE A 135 17.28 12.40 4.94
C ILE A 135 16.55 12.68 6.26
N ASP A 136 16.97 12.09 7.36
CA ASP A 136 16.34 12.30 8.67
C ASP A 136 16.49 13.75 9.15
N TYR A 137 17.68 14.33 8.96
CA TYR A 137 17.94 15.73 9.28
C TYR A 137 17.08 16.64 8.40
N ALA A 138 17.05 16.41 7.08
CA ALA A 138 16.18 17.15 6.17
C ALA A 138 14.69 17.05 6.58
N CYS A 139 14.21 15.87 6.95
CA CYS A 139 12.82 15.66 7.37
C CYS A 139 12.49 16.23 8.76
N SER A 140 13.49 16.43 9.63
CA SER A 140 13.30 17.03 10.96
C SER A 140 13.26 18.56 10.93
N PHE A 141 13.91 19.18 9.93
CA PHE A 141 14.04 20.63 9.80
C PHE A 141 13.20 21.22 8.64
N SER A 142 12.75 20.39 7.68
CA SER A 142 11.85 20.82 6.60
C SER A 142 10.39 20.66 7.02
N PHE A 143 9.66 21.78 7.15
CA PHE A 143 8.20 21.77 7.26
C PHE A 143 7.50 21.36 5.95
N ASP A 144 8.25 21.31 4.85
CA ASP A 144 7.77 20.86 3.55
C ASP A 144 8.14 19.39 3.31
N ASP A 145 7.12 18.52 3.27
CA ASP A 145 7.20 17.06 3.08
C ASP A 145 7.92 16.60 1.78
N ILE A 146 8.32 17.53 0.91
CA ILE A 146 8.76 17.24 -0.46
C ILE A 146 10.14 16.58 -0.50
N LEU A 147 11.03 16.89 0.46
CA LEU A 147 12.37 16.31 0.55
C LEU A 147 12.39 14.88 1.13
N CYS A 148 11.28 14.44 1.75
CA CYS A 148 11.17 13.11 2.34
C CYS A 148 10.72 12.03 1.34
N TRP A 149 10.51 12.42 0.08
CA TRP A 149 10.30 11.51 -1.04
C TRP A 149 11.59 11.42 -1.87
N PRO A 150 12.12 10.21 -2.14
CA PRO A 150 13.24 10.09 -3.06
C PRO A 150 12.71 10.28 -4.49
N CYS A 151 12.51 11.53 -4.90
CA CYS A 151 12.49 11.86 -6.31
C CYS A 151 13.95 11.99 -6.76
N ARG A 152 14.47 10.95 -7.41
CA ARG A 152 15.50 11.16 -8.44
C ARG A 152 15.01 10.51 -9.71
N SER A 153 14.90 11.36 -10.72
CA SER A 153 14.83 11.05 -12.13
C SER A 153 15.46 9.70 -12.46
N CYS A 154 14.70 8.84 -13.12
CA CYS A 154 15.27 7.93 -14.10
C CYS A 154 15.96 8.80 -15.16
N HIS A 155 17.25 9.06 -14.98
CA HIS A 155 18.11 9.61 -16.01
C HIS A 155 18.94 8.46 -16.57
N GLY A 156 18.76 8.20 -17.86
CA GLY A 156 19.67 7.41 -18.71
C GLY A 156 19.26 5.96 -18.86
#